data_AF-A0AA85FBS8-F1
#
_entry.id   AF-A0AA85FBS8-F1
#
_cell.length_a   1.000
_cell.length_b   1.000
_cell.length_c   1.000
_cell.angle_alpha   90.00
_cell.angle_beta   90.00
_cell.angle_gamma   90.00
#
_symmetry.space_group_name_H-M   'P 1'
#
loop_
_entity.id
_entity.type
_entity.pdbx_description
1 polymer ?
#
loop_
_entity_poly.entity_id
_entity_poly.type
_entity_poly.pdbx_seq_one_letter_code
_entity_poly.pdbx_strand_id
1 'polypeptide(L)'
;MNHYIDMTNLVVVVFDVTDHESFSSAKLTLTELRKSLNYIRIPVVLVGNKIDLEAKRINSVEEAQALADDLSIPYFETSAKEVVGIDVPFLHLIKKYYELYNDAVNYYQTLI
;
A
#
# COMPACT_ATOMS: atom_id res chain seq x y z
N MET A 1 15.36 -13.56 -0.77
CA MET A 1 14.17 -13.07 -0.05
C MET A 1 14.63 -11.87 0.77
N ASN A 2 14.08 -10.67 0.55
CA ASN A 2 14.47 -9.51 1.36
C ASN A 2 14.13 -9.78 2.83
N HIS A 3 15.13 -9.72 3.71
CA HIS A 3 15.02 -10.03 5.15
C HIS A 3 13.96 -9.20 5.91
N TYR A 4 13.38 -8.17 5.28
CA TYR A 4 12.35 -7.31 5.88
C TYR A 4 10.94 -7.94 5.84
N ILE A 5 10.65 -8.85 4.91
CA ILE A 5 9.27 -9.32 4.68
C ILE A 5 8.82 -10.32 5.74
N ASP A 6 9.72 -11.13 6.28
CA ASP A 6 9.39 -12.28 7.13
C ASP A 6 8.78 -11.91 8.50
N MET A 7 8.93 -10.65 8.95
CA MET A 7 8.33 -10.13 10.19
C MET A 7 7.39 -8.94 9.95
N THR A 8 7.04 -8.67 8.69
CA THR A 8 6.23 -7.49 8.36
C THR A 8 4.74 -7.76 8.61
N ASN A 9 4.07 -6.85 9.32
CA ASN A 9 2.62 -6.92 9.54
C ASN A 9 1.82 -6.01 8.61
N LEU A 10 2.45 -4.97 8.06
CA LEU A 10 1.82 -3.92 7.24
C LEU A 10 2.83 -3.42 6.20
N VAL A 11 2.39 -3.15 4.98
CA VAL A 11 3.25 -2.58 3.92
C VAL A 11 2.65 -1.30 3.36
N VAL A 12 3.49 -0.27 3.25
CA VAL A 12 3.21 0.96 2.49
C VAL A 12 4.22 1.02 1.35
N VAL A 13 3.75 1.07 0.11
CA VAL A 13 4.60 1.34 -1.05
C VAL A 13 4.32 2.76 -1.51
N VAL A 14 5.36 3.60 -1.52
CA VAL A 14 5.27 5.01 -1.87
C VAL A 14 6.02 5.27 -3.16
N PHE A 15 5.44 6.06 -4.05
CA PHE A 15 6.14 6.65 -5.20
C PHE A 15 5.94 8.16 -5.22
N ASP A 16 6.75 8.86 -6.01
CA ASP A 16 6.64 10.29 -6.25
C ASP A 16 5.88 10.52 -7.55
N VAL A 17 4.77 11.28 -7.51
CA VAL A 17 3.92 11.52 -8.69
C VAL A 17 4.62 12.30 -9.82
N THR A 18 5.79 12.87 -9.52
CA THR A 18 6.64 13.60 -10.46
C THR A 18 7.81 12.75 -11.01
N ASP A 19 7.93 11.49 -10.61
CA ASP A 19 9.03 10.60 -10.98
C ASP A 19 8.52 9.23 -11.48
N HIS A 20 8.58 9.05 -12.80
CA HIS A 20 8.15 7.83 -13.48
C HIS A 20 8.96 6.59 -13.09
N GLU A 21 10.26 6.73 -12.78
CA GLU A 21 11.10 5.60 -12.35
C GLU A 21 10.70 5.13 -10.95
N SER A 22 10.28 6.05 -10.08
CA SER A 22 9.74 5.72 -8.77
C SER A 22 8.43 4.92 -8.87
N PHE A 23 7.54 5.29 -9.80
CA PHE A 23 6.29 4.56 -10.05
C PHE A 23 6.57 3.17 -10.62
N SER A 24 7.51 3.07 -11.57
CA SER A 24 7.94 1.79 -12.15
C SER A 24 8.53 0.85 -11.08
N SER A 25 9.33 1.40 -10.16
CA SER A 25 9.91 0.67 -9.03
C SER A 25 8.84 0.21 -8.03
N ALA A 26 7.84 1.05 -7.74
CA ALA A 26 6.71 0.70 -6.89
C ALA A 26 5.88 -0.45 -7.49
N LYS A 27 5.61 -0.40 -8.81
CA LYS A 27 4.92 -1.47 -9.53
C LYS A 27 5.67 -2.81 -9.46
N LEU A 28 6.99 -2.79 -9.66
CA LEU A 28 7.82 -3.99 -9.54
C LEU A 28 7.75 -4.55 -8.12
N THR A 29 7.96 -3.70 -7.12
CA THR A 29 7.92 -4.08 -5.69
C THR A 29 6.58 -4.71 -5.31
N LEU A 30 5.47 -4.11 -5.71
CA LEU A 30 4.13 -4.64 -5.44
C LEU A 30 3.88 -5.99 -6.13
N THR A 31 4.37 -6.15 -7.36
CA THR A 31 4.25 -7.41 -8.10
C THR A 31 5.03 -8.53 -7.42
N GLU A 32 6.24 -8.23 -6.92
CA GLU A 32 7.04 -9.19 -6.16
C GLU A 32 6.40 -9.54 -4.82
N LEU A 33 5.92 -8.53 -4.08
CA LEU A 33 5.18 -8.75 -2.83
C LEU A 33 3.96 -9.64 -3.05
N ARG A 34 3.17 -9.41 -4.10
CA ARG A 34 2.01 -10.27 -4.40
C ARG A 34 2.41 -11.72 -4.64
N LYS A 35 3.52 -11.98 -5.34
CA LYS A 35 4.02 -13.35 -5.56
C LYS A 35 4.48 -14.01 -4.25
N SER A 36 5.16 -13.27 -3.38
CA SER A 36 5.70 -13.78 -2.12
C SER A 36 4.62 -13.96 -1.03
N LEU A 37 3.58 -13.13 -1.04
CA LEU A 37 2.55 -13.06 0.00
C LEU A 37 1.31 -13.92 -0.29
N ASN A 38 1.34 -14.80 -1.28
CA ASN A 38 0.19 -15.65 -1.65
C ASN A 38 -0.43 -16.45 -0.48
N TYR A 39 0.31 -16.65 0.62
CA TYR A 39 -0.16 -17.36 1.81
C TYR A 39 -0.36 -16.47 3.04
N ILE A 40 0.06 -15.20 3.00
CA ILE A 40 0.01 -14.28 4.16
C ILE A 40 -0.85 -13.07 3.80
N ARG A 41 -1.97 -12.91 4.51
CA ARG A 41 -2.82 -11.72 4.39
C ARG A 41 -2.17 -10.55 5.13
N ILE A 42 -1.19 -9.91 4.50
CA ILE A 42 -0.63 -8.64 4.99
C ILE A 42 -1.37 -7.49 4.29
N PRO A 43 -1.95 -6.53 5.02
CA PRO A 43 -2.49 -5.32 4.42
C PRO A 43 -1.38 -4.51 3.71
N VAL A 44 -1.64 -4.13 2.46
CA VAL A 44 -0.73 -3.36 1.61
C VAL A 44 -1.49 -2.15 1.06
N VAL A 45 -0.84 -0.98 1.00
CA VAL A 45 -1.36 0.23 0.35
C VAL A 45 -0.32 0.82 -0.61
N LEU A 46 -0.80 1.39 -1.71
CA LEU A 46 -0.02 2.22 -2.63
C LEU A 46 -0.26 3.70 -2.30
N VAL A 47 0.80 4.50 -2.29
CA VAL A 47 0.74 5.93 -1.99
C VAL A 47 1.49 6.73 -3.04
N GLY A 48 0.78 7.66 -3.69
CA GLY A 48 1.37 8.70 -4.55
C GLY A 48 1.70 9.92 -3.70
N ASN A 49 2.98 10.25 -3.56
CA ASN A 49 3.46 11.37 -2.76
C ASN A 49 3.85 12.57 -3.64
N LYS A 50 3.96 13.74 -3.02
CA LYS A 50 4.30 15.04 -3.63
C LYS A 50 3.20 15.62 -4.54
N ILE A 51 1.93 15.39 -4.20
CA ILE A 51 0.81 16.00 -4.94
C ILE A 51 0.77 17.53 -4.89
N ASP A 52 1.55 18.15 -3.99
CA ASP A 52 1.78 19.60 -4.00
C ASP A 52 2.50 20.08 -5.28
N LEU A 53 3.11 19.17 -6.03
CA LEU A 53 3.78 19.43 -7.31
C LEU A 53 2.92 19.02 -8.52
N GLU A 54 1.60 19.23 -8.46
CA GLU A 54 0.64 18.83 -9.51
C GLU A 54 1.04 19.28 -10.93
N ALA A 55 1.60 20.48 -11.07
CA ALA A 55 2.06 21.01 -12.36
C ALA A 55 3.25 20.23 -12.98
N LYS A 56 3.91 19.39 -12.18
CA LYS A 56 5.03 18.51 -12.60
C LYS A 56 4.64 17.03 -12.58
N ARG A 57 3.36 16.71 -12.37
CA ARG A 57 2.87 15.34 -12.36
C ARG A 57 3.18 14.68 -13.70
N ILE A 58 3.80 13.50 -13.64
CA ILE A 58 4.09 12.66 -14.80
C ILE A 58 3.17 11.44 -14.80
N ASN A 59 2.86 10.89 -13.62
CA ASN A 59 1.94 9.76 -13.48
C ASN A 59 0.53 10.24 -13.18
N SER A 60 -0.44 9.86 -14.02
CA SER A 60 -1.83 10.25 -13.81
C SER A 60 -2.45 9.51 -12.63
N VAL A 61 -3.46 10.12 -12.02
CA VAL A 61 -4.20 9.52 -10.92
C VAL A 61 -4.86 8.22 -11.38
N GLU A 62 -5.37 8.19 -12.60
CA GLU A 62 -6.03 7.03 -13.21
C GLU A 62 -5.06 5.87 -13.44
N GLU A 63 -3.82 6.15 -13.86
CA GLU A 63 -2.79 5.12 -14.03
C GLU A 63 -2.43 4.46 -12.70
N ALA A 64 -2.22 5.27 -11.66
CA ALA A 64 -1.91 4.78 -10.32
C ALA A 64 -3.09 4.01 -9.70
N GLN A 65 -4.31 4.51 -9.89
CA GLN A 65 -5.53 3.83 -9.44
C GLN A 65 -5.73 2.49 -10.15
N ALA A 66 -5.53 2.43 -11.47
CA ALA A 66 -5.64 1.18 -12.24
C ALA A 66 -4.65 0.11 -11.74
N LEU A 67 -3.40 0.51 -11.45
CA LEU A 67 -2.41 -0.40 -10.85
C LEU A 67 -2.87 -0.94 -9.49
N ALA A 68 -3.45 -0.08 -8.64
CA ALA A 68 -3.92 -0.47 -7.33
C ALA A 68 -5.12 -1.43 -7.42
N ASP A 69 -6.06 -1.15 -8.34
CA ASP A 69 -7.24 -1.98 -8.61
C ASP A 69 -6.84 -3.36 -9.15
N ASP A 70 -5.92 -3.43 -10.12
CA ASP A 70 -5.37 -4.68 -10.68
C ASP A 70 -4.76 -5.57 -9.59
N LEU A 71 -4.14 -4.94 -8.60
CA LEU A 71 -3.52 -5.62 -7.47
C LEU A 71 -4.48 -5.77 -6.28
N SER A 72 -5.72 -5.29 -6.37
CA SER A 72 -6.71 -5.27 -5.30
C SER A 72 -6.15 -4.71 -3.98
N ILE A 73 -5.49 -3.55 -4.07
CA ILE A 73 -4.99 -2.78 -2.92
C ILE A 73 -5.54 -1.34 -2.97
N PRO A 74 -5.59 -0.62 -1.85
CA PRO A 74 -5.97 0.79 -1.83
C PRO A 74 -4.87 1.67 -2.42
N TYR A 75 -5.28 2.76 -3.08
CA TYR A 75 -4.43 3.87 -3.49
C TYR A 75 -4.81 5.13 -2.71
N PHE A 76 -3.80 5.90 -2.31
CA PHE A 76 -3.97 7.20 -1.67
C PHE A 76 -2.97 8.23 -2.21
N GLU A 77 -3.37 9.49 -2.18
CA GLU A 77 -2.51 10.61 -2.56
C GLU A 77 -2.12 11.43 -1.34
N THR A 78 -0.85 11.84 -1.29
CA THR A 78 -0.27 12.55 -0.16
C THR A 78 0.67 13.68 -0.58
N SER A 79 0.74 14.71 0.25
CA SER A 79 1.88 15.62 0.28
C SER A 79 2.47 15.60 1.68
N ALA A 80 3.64 14.98 1.82
CA ALA A 80 4.40 15.04 3.07
C ALA A 80 4.82 16.47 3.43
N LYS A 81 5.06 17.31 2.42
CA LYS A 81 5.48 18.70 2.60
C LYS A 81 4.36 19.58 3.15
N GLU A 82 3.17 19.46 2.58
CA GLU A 82 1.99 20.25 2.97
C GLU A 82 1.14 19.55 4.05
N VAL A 83 1.58 18.37 4.52
CA VAL A 83 0.89 17.54 5.52
C VAL A 83 -0.54 17.19 5.08
N VAL A 84 -0.70 16.83 3.80
CA VAL A 84 -1.99 16.47 3.19
C VAL A 84 -2.07 14.96 3.01
N GLY A 85 -3.18 14.37 3.43
CA GLY A 85 -3.51 12.96 3.19
C GLY A 85 -2.70 11.94 3.98
N ILE A 86 -1.79 12.39 4.86
CA ILE A 86 -0.80 11.53 5.54
C ILE A 86 -1.47 10.47 6.44
N ASP A 87 -2.53 10.83 7.16
CA ASP A 87 -3.12 9.91 8.16
C ASP A 87 -3.92 8.77 7.52
N VAL A 88 -4.49 9.01 6.34
CA VAL A 88 -5.49 8.12 5.71
C VAL A 88 -4.90 6.74 5.37
N PRO A 89 -3.71 6.61 4.74
CA PRO A 89 -3.08 5.32 4.48
C PRO A 89 -2.83 4.51 5.76
N PHE A 90 -2.32 5.16 6.81
CA PHE A 90 -1.99 4.47 8.07
C PHE A 90 -3.24 4.01 8.82
N LEU A 91 -4.25 4.87 8.92
CA LEU A 91 -5.53 4.50 9.53
C LEU A 91 -6.20 3.34 8.79
N HIS A 92 -6.16 3.35 7.46
CA HIS A 92 -6.66 2.25 6.65
C HIS A 92 -5.93 0.94 6.97
N LEU A 93 -4.59 0.96 6.97
CA LEU A 93 -3.78 -0.21 7.27
C LEU A 93 -4.05 -0.77 8.67
N ILE A 94 -4.07 0.10 9.69
CA ILE A 94 -4.32 -0.31 11.08
C ILE A 94 -5.70 -0.96 11.21
N LYS A 95 -6.72 -0.35 10.59
CA LYS A 95 -8.08 -0.92 10.58
C LYS A 95 -8.10 -2.29 9.92
N LYS A 96 -7.44 -2.46 8.76
CA LYS A 96 -7.36 -3.76 8.07
C LYS A 96 -6.60 -4.81 8.85
N TYR A 97 -5.52 -4.43 9.51
CA TYR A 97 -4.80 -5.34 10.39
C TYR A 97 -5.66 -5.80 11.56
N TYR A 98 -6.39 -4.87 12.19
CA TYR A 98 -7.29 -5.19 13.30
C TYR A 98 -8.44 -6.13 12.87
N GLU A 99 -9.01 -5.92 11.68
CA GLU A 99 -10.01 -6.82 11.09
C GLU A 99 -9.44 -8.25 10.94
N LEU A 100 -8.26 -8.39 10.34
CA LEU A 100 -7.60 -9.70 10.16
C LEU A 100 -7.25 -10.38 11.49
N TYR A 101 -6.82 -9.60 12.48
CA TYR A 101 -6.54 -10.11 13.82
C TYR A 101 -7.81 -10.68 14.47
N ASN A 102 -8.93 -9.94 14.40
CA ASN A 102 -10.20 -10.41 14.96
C ASN A 102 -10.72 -11.65 14.23
N ASP A 103 -10.60 -11.70 12.90
CA ASP A 103 -10.99 -12.89 12.13
C ASP A 103 -10.21 -14.13 12.57
N ALA A 104 -8.90 -13.98 12.80
CA ALA A 104 -8.06 -15.06 13.30
C ALA A 104 -8.49 -15.49 14.72
N VAL A 105 -8.70 -14.54 15.64
CA VAL A 105 -9.14 -14.82 17.01
C VAL A 105 -10.49 -15.55 17.02
N ASN A 106 -11.46 -15.06 16.25
CA ASN A 106 -12.79 -15.65 16.16
C ASN A 106 -12.74 -17.08 15.60
N TYR A 107 -11.91 -17.33 14.58
CA TYR A 107 -11.70 -18.67 14.05
C TYR A 107 -11.23 -19.64 15.14
N TYR A 108 -10.23 -19.26 15.93
CA TYR A 108 -9.75 -20.10 17.03
C TYR A 108 -10.81 -20.35 18.11
N GLN A 109 -11.67 -19.39 18.40
CA GLN A 109 -12.77 -19.57 19.36
C GLN A 109 -13.83 -20.58 18.88
N THR A 110 -14.05 -20.71 17.56
CA THR A 110 -15.00 -21.70 17.02
C THR A 110 -14.50 -23.15 17.08
N LEU A 111 -13.20 -23.36 17.32
CA LEU A 111 -12.57 -24.68 17.40
C LEU A 111 -12.55 -25.27 18.81
N ILE A 112 -13.01 -24.51 19.81
CA ILE A 112 -13.10 -24.88 21.23
C ILE A 112 -14.56 -25.19 21.55
#